data_AF-A0A7I9ZA23-F1
#
_entry.id   AF-A0A7I9ZA23-F1
#
_cell.length_a   1.000
_cell.length_b   1.000
_cell.length_c   1.000
_cell.angle_alpha   90.00
_cell.angle_beta   90.00
_cell.angle_gamma   90.00
#
_symmetry.space_group_name_H-M   'P 1'
#
loop_
_entity.id
_entity.type
_entity.pdbx_description
1 polymer ?
#
loop_
_entity_poly.entity_id
_entity_poly.type
_entity_poly.pdbx_seq_one_letter_code
_entity_poly.pdbx_strand_id
1 'polypeptide(L)'
;MDGHHCRHGPADRFAGHGSRAAYEAAFAMTVPPPVIAANRSLLLSLIATNVLGQNAPAIAATEAQYAGMWAQDVAAMYGYAAASASASLLTPFTTPQPTTNPAGLAGQGTRSAKLSAARPAPTPRRSCHR
;
A
#
# COMPACT_ATOMS: atom_id res chain seq x y z
N MET A 1 -31.07 -17.67 17.39
CA MET A 1 -30.85 -17.24 15.98
C MET A 1 -29.74 -16.21 16.06
N ASP A 2 -28.56 -16.71 16.40
CA ASP A 2 -27.39 -15.93 16.75
C ASP A 2 -26.49 -15.88 15.52
N GLY A 3 -26.15 -14.67 15.10
CA GLY A 3 -25.34 -14.42 13.92
C GLY A 3 -24.50 -13.17 14.12
N HIS A 4 -23.67 -13.18 15.15
CA HIS A 4 -22.60 -12.23 15.32
C HIS A 4 -21.50 -12.44 14.27
N HIS A 5 -20.92 -11.31 13.85
CA HIS A 5 -19.55 -11.12 13.32
C HIS A 5 -19.26 -11.29 11.82
N CYS A 6 -19.01 -10.11 11.22
CA CYS A 6 -17.81 -9.71 10.49
C CYS A 6 -17.09 -10.76 9.64
N ARG A 7 -17.14 -10.56 8.32
CA ARG A 7 -16.03 -10.90 7.43
C ARG A 7 -15.83 -9.78 6.39
N HIS A 8 -15.17 -8.69 6.80
CA HIS A 8 -14.36 -7.95 5.85
C HIS A 8 -13.21 -8.88 5.46
N GLY A 9 -13.15 -9.26 4.19
CA GLY A 9 -12.07 -10.08 3.67
C GLY A 9 -10.71 -9.38 3.80
N PRO A 10 -9.59 -10.12 3.88
CA PRO A 10 -8.24 -9.60 4.13
C PRO A 10 -7.67 -8.89 2.89
N ALA A 11 -8.26 -7.76 2.50
CA ALA A 11 -7.74 -6.92 1.42
C ALA A 11 -6.78 -5.82 1.93
N ASP A 12 -6.66 -5.65 3.25
CA ASP A 12 -6.08 -4.46 3.88
C ASP A 12 -4.62 -4.64 4.36
N ARG A 13 -3.99 -5.81 4.20
CA ARG A 13 -2.62 -6.02 4.70
C ARG A 13 -1.49 -5.80 3.69
N PHE A 14 -1.69 -5.79 2.38
CA PHE A 14 -0.56 -5.96 1.44
C PHE A 14 -0.23 -4.79 0.50
N ALA A 15 -1.00 -3.69 0.49
CA ALA A 15 -0.74 -2.57 -0.42
C ALA A 15 0.65 -1.91 -0.20
N GLY A 16 1.10 -1.76 1.05
CA GLY A 16 2.39 -1.11 1.35
C GLY A 16 3.64 -1.95 1.05
N HIS A 17 3.49 -3.25 0.77
CA HIS A 17 4.62 -4.17 0.63
C HIS A 17 5.13 -4.18 -0.82
N GLY A 18 4.22 -3.92 -1.77
CA GLY A 18 4.51 -3.91 -3.20
C GLY A 18 5.46 -2.78 -3.61
N SER A 19 5.33 -1.58 -3.03
CA SER A 19 6.20 -0.44 -3.34
C SER A 19 7.65 -0.67 -2.87
N ARG A 20 7.82 -1.22 -1.65
CA ARG A 20 9.14 -1.61 -1.14
C ARG A 20 9.79 -2.69 -2.01
N ALA A 21 9.03 -3.73 -2.34
CA ALA A 21 9.53 -4.82 -3.17
C ALA A 21 9.92 -4.34 -4.57
N ALA A 22 9.15 -3.41 -5.17
CA ALA A 22 9.48 -2.80 -6.45
C ALA A 22 10.82 -2.04 -6.39
N TYR A 23 11.02 -1.22 -5.35
CA TYR A 23 12.27 -0.48 -5.15
C TYR A 23 13.46 -1.42 -4.96
N GLU A 24 13.36 -2.40 -4.06
CA GLU A 24 14.44 -3.34 -3.77
C GLU A 24 14.84 -4.15 -5.01
N ALA A 25 13.86 -4.58 -5.83
CA ALA A 25 14.11 -5.27 -7.09
C ALA A 25 14.82 -4.36 -8.11
N ALA A 26 14.37 -3.12 -8.26
CA ALA A 26 14.98 -2.16 -9.17
C ALA A 26 16.42 -1.83 -8.77
N PHE A 27 16.65 -1.59 -7.48
CA PHE A 27 17.96 -1.33 -6.92
C PHE A 27 18.93 -2.50 -7.14
N ALA A 28 18.47 -3.73 -6.94
CA ALA A 28 19.28 -4.93 -7.17
C ALA A 28 19.59 -5.17 -8.65
N MET A 29 18.72 -4.75 -9.57
CA MET A 29 18.93 -4.88 -11.01
C MET A 29 19.76 -3.75 -11.61
N THR A 30 19.72 -2.54 -11.05
CA THR A 30 20.50 -1.40 -11.55
C THR A 30 21.99 -1.69 -11.46
N VAL A 31 22.70 -1.38 -12.53
CA VAL A 31 24.14 -1.58 -12.63
C VAL A 31 24.86 -0.67 -11.62
N PRO A 32 25.78 -1.20 -10.79
CA PRO A 32 26.51 -0.38 -9.82
C PRO A 32 27.35 0.70 -10.52
N PRO A 33 27.32 1.97 -10.05
CA PRO A 33 28.09 3.06 -10.67
C PRO A 33 29.60 2.80 -10.86
N PRO A 34 30.30 2.09 -9.94
CA PRO A 34 31.71 1.75 -10.15
C PRO A 34 31.97 0.87 -11.37
N VAL A 35 31.02 -0.01 -11.74
CA VAL A 35 31.14 -0.88 -12.93
C VAL A 35 31.05 -0.04 -14.21
N ILE A 36 30.13 0.92 -14.24
CA ILE A 36 30.01 1.89 -15.33
C ILE A 36 31.28 2.71 -15.45
N ALA A 37 31.79 3.24 -14.34
CA ALA A 37 33.02 4.02 -14.32
C ALA A 37 34.22 3.22 -14.84
N ALA A 38 34.36 1.94 -14.47
CA ALA A 38 35.42 1.06 -14.95
C ALA A 38 35.39 0.89 -16.48
N ASN A 39 34.20 0.68 -17.06
CA ASN A 39 34.03 0.60 -18.51
C ASN A 39 34.44 1.93 -19.19
N ARG A 40 34.01 3.07 -18.64
CA ARG A 40 34.36 4.40 -19.18
C ARG A 40 35.85 4.69 -19.08
N SER A 41 36.52 4.28 -17.99
CA SER A 41 37.98 4.40 -17.88
C SER A 41 38.72 3.50 -18.87
N LEU A 42 38.26 2.27 -19.07
CA LEU A 42 38.85 1.34 -20.03
C LEU A 42 38.73 1.87 -21.46
N LEU A 43 37.56 2.40 -21.83
CA LEU A 43 37.35 3.02 -23.14
C LEU A 43 38.37 4.15 -23.40
N LEU A 44 38.57 5.04 -22.43
CA LEU A 44 39.55 6.12 -22.55
C LEU A 44 40.98 5.60 -22.69
N SER A 45 41.37 4.55 -21.95
CA SER A 45 42.68 3.92 -22.09
C SER A 45 42.88 3.27 -23.47
N LEU A 46 41.86 2.59 -23.99
CA LEU A 46 41.90 1.97 -25.31
C LEU A 46 42.01 3.00 -26.43
N ILE A 47 41.26 4.11 -26.33
CA ILE A 47 41.34 5.24 -27.28
C ILE A 47 42.72 5.88 -27.23
N ALA A 48 43.24 6.18 -26.03
CA ALA A 48 44.54 6.82 -25.86
C ALA A 48 45.71 6.00 -26.46
N THR A 49 45.57 4.68 -26.49
CA THR A 49 46.57 3.75 -27.03
C THR A 49 46.30 3.32 -28.48
N ASN A 50 45.22 3.80 -29.11
CA ASN A 50 44.79 3.38 -30.44
C ASN A 50 45.55 4.07 -31.59
N VAL A 51 46.87 4.25 -31.48
CA VAL A 51 47.68 5.00 -32.46
C VAL A 51 47.66 4.33 -33.84
N LEU A 52 47.66 2.99 -33.88
CA LEU A 52 47.68 2.19 -35.11
C LEU A 52 46.31 1.60 -35.48
N GLY A 53 45.23 1.97 -34.76
CA GLY A 53 43.88 1.44 -35.02
C GLY A 53 43.62 0.01 -34.53
N GLN A 54 44.62 -0.68 -33.97
CA GLN A 54 44.50 -2.08 -33.55
C GLN A 54 43.50 -2.31 -32.42
N ASN A 55 43.22 -1.29 -31.61
CA ASN A 55 42.27 -1.37 -30.50
C ASN A 55 40.81 -1.16 -30.94
N ALA A 56 40.54 -0.85 -32.20
CA ALA A 56 39.17 -0.63 -32.71
C ALA A 56 38.16 -1.73 -32.32
N PRO A 57 38.44 -3.04 -32.46
CA PRO A 57 37.51 -4.08 -32.02
C PRO A 57 37.30 -4.10 -30.50
N ALA A 58 38.34 -3.81 -29.70
CA ALA A 58 38.22 -3.74 -28.24
C ALA A 58 37.41 -2.52 -27.78
N ILE A 59 37.54 -1.38 -28.47
CA ILE A 59 36.72 -0.19 -28.28
C ILE A 59 35.25 -0.52 -28.53
N ALA A 60 34.93 -1.11 -29.69
CA ALA A 60 33.57 -1.49 -30.04
C ALA A 60 32.96 -2.47 -29.03
N ALA A 61 33.74 -3.46 -28.55
CA ALA A 61 33.30 -4.36 -27.49
C ALA A 61 33.02 -3.64 -26.17
N THR A 62 33.86 -2.66 -25.80
CA THR A 62 33.68 -1.85 -24.59
C THR A 62 32.43 -0.98 -24.68
N GLU A 63 32.17 -0.37 -25.84
CA GLU A 63 30.95 0.40 -26.09
C GLU A 63 29.69 -0.48 -26.09
N ALA A 64 29.76 -1.69 -26.66
CA ALA A 64 28.66 -2.65 -26.61
C ALA A 64 28.33 -3.09 -25.17
N GLN A 65 29.35 -3.29 -24.33
CA GLN A 65 29.14 -3.56 -22.90
C GLN A 65 28.43 -2.40 -22.19
N TYR A 66 28.82 -1.15 -22.49
CA TYR A 66 28.15 0.03 -21.96
C TYR A 66 26.68 0.12 -22.41
N ALA A 67 26.41 -0.14 -23.69
CA ALA A 67 25.04 -0.22 -24.19
C ALA A 67 24.22 -1.31 -23.50
N GLY A 68 24.84 -2.46 -23.17
CA GLY A 68 24.21 -3.52 -22.37
C GLY A 68 23.86 -3.06 -20.95
N MET A 69 24.78 -2.37 -20.26
CA MET A 69 24.51 -1.78 -18.95
C MET A 69 23.36 -0.76 -19.01
N TRP A 70 23.36 0.11 -20.03
CA TRP A 70 22.28 1.07 -20.25
C TRP A 70 20.93 0.37 -20.46
N ALA A 71 20.88 -0.66 -21.30
CA ALA A 71 19.66 -1.42 -21.55
C ALA A 71 19.14 -2.10 -20.27
N GLN A 72 20.03 -2.62 -19.42
CA GLN A 72 19.68 -3.21 -18.13
C GLN A 72 19.07 -2.17 -17.18
N ASP A 73 19.67 -0.99 -17.07
CA ASP A 73 19.14 0.09 -16.21
C ASP A 73 17.78 0.60 -16.70
N VAL A 74 17.60 0.70 -18.02
CA VAL A 74 16.30 1.03 -18.63
C VAL A 74 15.26 -0.05 -18.27
N ALA A 75 15.60 -1.33 -18.41
CA ALA A 75 14.71 -2.42 -18.05
C ALA A 75 14.36 -2.41 -16.56
N ALA A 76 15.33 -2.14 -15.68
CA ALA A 76 15.11 -2.04 -14.24
C ALA A 76 14.12 -0.92 -13.89
N MET A 77 14.25 0.25 -14.50
CA MET A 77 13.36 1.38 -14.24
C MET A 77 11.97 1.21 -14.86
N TYR A 78 11.84 0.58 -16.03
CA TYR A 78 10.53 0.22 -16.57
C TYR A 78 9.82 -0.81 -15.68
N GLY A 79 10.54 -1.81 -15.18
CA GLY A 79 10.02 -2.78 -14.21
C GLY A 79 9.54 -2.09 -12.93
N TYR A 80 10.35 -1.17 -12.39
CA TYR A 80 9.98 -0.36 -11.23
C TYR A 80 8.71 0.46 -11.47
N ALA A 81 8.60 1.13 -12.61
CA ALA A 81 7.45 1.96 -12.95
C ALA A 81 6.16 1.12 -13.02
N ALA A 82 6.22 -0.03 -13.70
CA ALA A 82 5.07 -0.94 -13.80
C ALA A 82 4.65 -1.50 -12.44
N ALA A 83 5.60 -1.94 -11.61
CA ALA A 83 5.33 -2.48 -10.28
C ALA A 83 4.85 -1.38 -9.30
N SER A 84 5.37 -0.16 -9.42
CA SER A 84 4.92 0.98 -8.61
C SER A 84 3.51 1.41 -8.98
N ALA A 85 3.16 1.37 -10.26
CA ALA A 85 1.82 1.68 -10.74
C ALA A 85 0.78 0.71 -10.16
N SER A 86 1.08 -0.60 -10.15
CA SER A 86 0.18 -1.60 -9.55
C SER A 86 0.11 -1.47 -8.02
N ALA A 87 1.23 -1.21 -7.35
CA ALA A 87 1.29 -1.00 -5.90
C ALA A 87 0.53 0.26 -5.44
N SER A 88 0.30 1.23 -6.33
CA SER A 88 -0.41 2.48 -6.03
C SER A 88 -1.93 2.35 -6.10
N LEU A 89 -2.47 1.19 -6.48
CA LEU A 89 -3.91 0.94 -6.52
C LEU A 89 -4.47 0.72 -5.11
N LEU A 90 -4.92 1.81 -4.48
CA LEU A 90 -5.50 1.82 -3.14
C LEU A 90 -7.03 1.76 -3.20
N THR A 91 -7.64 1.00 -2.28
CA THR A 91 -9.09 1.00 -2.10
C THR A 91 -9.53 2.30 -1.43
N PRO A 92 -10.47 3.07 -2.00
CA PRO A 92 -10.97 4.28 -1.36
C PRO A 92 -11.62 3.97 -0.01
N PHE A 93 -11.43 4.85 0.97
CA PHE A 93 -12.11 4.74 2.25
C PHE A 93 -13.62 4.92 2.07
N THR A 94 -14.41 4.12 2.79
CA THR A 94 -15.87 4.30 2.88
C THR A 94 -16.22 5.06 4.15
N THR A 95 -17.13 6.02 4.04
CA THR A 95 -17.62 6.78 5.19
C THR A 95 -18.41 5.85 6.12
N PRO A 96 -18.20 5.90 7.45
CA PRO A 96 -18.96 5.10 8.40
C PRO A 96 -20.47 5.35 8.28
N GLN A 97 -21.26 4.29 8.39
CA GLN A 97 -22.72 4.41 8.47
C GLN A 97 -23.11 5.06 9.81
N PRO A 98 -24.11 5.96 9.85
CA PRO A 98 -24.59 6.55 11.09
C PRO A 98 -25.10 5.45 12.04
N THR A 99 -24.57 5.41 13.26
CA THR A 99 -24.95 4.42 14.29
C THR A 99 -26.13 4.85 15.16
N THR A 100 -26.62 6.09 14.98
CA THR A 100 -27.64 6.70 15.84
C THR A 100 -28.91 6.97 15.06
N ASN A 101 -30.04 6.47 15.56
CA ASN A 101 -31.36 6.81 15.06
C ASN A 101 -31.98 7.94 15.91
N PRO A 102 -32.19 9.16 15.36
CA PRO A 102 -32.79 10.27 16.11
C PRO A 102 -34.23 9.98 16.58
N ALA A 103 -34.97 9.11 15.88
CA ALA A 103 -36.30 8.66 16.30
C ALA A 103 -36.25 7.73 17.53
N GLY A 104 -35.09 7.14 17.85
CA GLY A 104 -34.89 6.30 19.02
C GLY A 104 -35.04 7.07 20.35
N LEU A 105 -34.72 8.38 20.36
CA LEU A 105 -34.91 9.25 21.52
C LEU A 105 -36.40 9.54 21.76
N ALA A 106 -37.16 9.81 20.69
CA ALA A 106 -38.62 9.96 20.76
C ALA A 106 -39.31 8.65 21.22
N GLY A 107 -38.81 7.50 20.76
CA GLY A 107 -39.26 6.19 21.21
C GLY A 107 -39.01 5.93 22.70
N GLN A 108 -37.87 6.39 23.24
CA GLN A 108 -37.57 6.29 24.68
C GLN A 108 -38.47 7.20 25.51
N GLY A 109 -38.67 8.45 25.09
CA GLY A 109 -39.57 9.38 25.79
C GLY A 109 -41.01 8.88 25.86
N THR A 110 -41.54 8.34 24.76
CA THR A 110 -42.88 7.75 24.73
C THR A 110 -42.98 6.47 25.56
N ARG A 111 -41.92 5.65 25.62
CA ARG A 111 -41.88 4.43 26.43
C ARG A 111 -41.79 4.75 27.93
N SER A 112 -41.00 5.75 28.33
CA SER A 112 -40.93 6.25 29.71
C SER A 112 -42.25 6.88 30.16
N ALA A 113 -42.90 7.66 29.29
CA ALA A 113 -44.21 8.24 29.58
C ALA A 113 -45.28 7.15 29.78
N LYS A 114 -45.29 6.13 28.90
CA LYS A 114 -46.17 4.96 29.05
C LYS A 114 -45.90 4.18 30.33
N LEU A 115 -44.64 4.01 30.73
CA LEU A 115 -44.26 3.30 31.95
C LEU A 115 -44.67 4.07 33.22
N SER A 116 -44.54 5.39 33.22
CA SER A 116 -45.02 6.25 34.31
C SER A 116 -46.55 6.28 34.40
N ALA A 117 -47.26 6.26 33.27
CA ALA A 117 -48.72 6.20 33.25
C ALA A 117 -49.27 4.81 33.64
N ALA A 118 -48.49 3.75 33.39
CA ALA A 118 -48.84 2.37 33.74
C ALA A 118 -48.53 2.03 35.21
N ARG A 119 -48.04 2.99 36.03
CA ARG A 119 -47.73 2.75 37.44
C ARG A 119 -49.04 2.60 38.23
N PRO A 120 -49.44 1.39 38.66
CA PRO A 120 -50.67 1.23 39.43
C PRO A 120 -50.51 1.93 40.78
N ALA A 121 -51.60 2.57 41.24
CA ALA A 121 -51.62 3.26 42.52
C ALA A 121 -51.24 2.30 43.67
N PRO A 122 -50.40 2.72 44.64
CA PRO A 122 -50.12 1.89 45.80
C PRO A 122 -51.43 1.64 46.55
N THR A 123 -51.83 0.38 46.60
CA THR A 123 -53.03 -0.06 47.32
C THR A 123 -52.82 0.21 48.81
N PRO A 124 -53.71 0.94 49.51
CA PRO A 124 -53.51 1.24 50.91
C PRO A 124 -53.54 -0.07 51.72
N ARG A 125 -52.44 -0.35 52.43
CA ARG A 125 -52.31 -1.48 53.34
C ARG A 125 -53.25 -1.24 54.52
N ARG A 126 -54.39 -1.94 54.58
CA ARG A 126 -55.25 -1.97 55.77
C ARG A 126 -54.45 -2.57 56.92
N SER A 127 -54.13 -1.76 57.94
CA SER A 127 -53.63 -2.25 59.22
C SER A 127 -54.77 -2.89 59.99
N CYS A 128 -54.71 -4.20 60.19
CA CYS A 128 -55.51 -4.87 61.21
C CYS A 128 -54.89 -4.53 62.58
N HIS A 129 -55.58 -3.73 63.38
CA HIS A 129 -55.26 -3.57 64.80
C HIS A 129 -55.68 -4.82 65.57
N ARG A 130 -54.84 -5.16 66.55
CA ARG A 130 -54.82 -6.37 67.37
C ARG A 130 -55.94 -6.40 68.41
#